data_AF-A0A2G9QJT8-F1
#
_entry.id   AF-A0A2G9QJT8-F1
#
_cell.length_a   1.000
_cell.length_b   1.000
_cell.length_c   1.000
_cell.angle_alpha   90.00
_cell.angle_beta   90.00
_cell.angle_gamma   90.00
#
_symmetry.space_group_name_H-M   'P 1'
#
loop_
_entity.id
_entity.type
_entity.pdbx_description
1 polymer ?
#
loop_
_entity_poly.entity_id
_entity_poly.type
_entity_poly.pdbx_seq_one_letter_code
_entity_poly.pdbx_strand_id
1 'polypeptide(L)'
;MCHTYVLCMKGKKGTEVTSVQNEAKTNNKFKDPEFLTPFIEKYREMRNLWEVTPPQYYIKPVRKATLEGLLALVQTFIPEATLEILERKIGILRNMYRRKHKKKQTSLRLGASADDVYVPRLW
;
A
#
# COMPACT_ATOMS: atom_id res chain seq x y z
N MET A 1 24.88 -25.89 -33.94
CA MET A 1 24.01 -24.88 -34.58
C MET A 1 22.87 -24.61 -33.62
N CYS A 2 22.68 -23.46 -32.98
CA CYS A 2 23.17 -22.11 -33.20
C CYS A 2 23.24 -21.33 -31.87
N HIS A 3 24.25 -20.47 -31.81
CA HIS A 3 24.31 -19.20 -31.09
C HIS A 3 24.13 -19.15 -29.57
N THR A 4 25.30 -19.11 -28.92
CA THR A 4 25.59 -18.27 -27.78
C THR A 4 25.02 -16.85 -27.95
N TYR A 5 24.24 -16.40 -26.98
CA TYR A 5 23.94 -14.99 -26.78
C TYR A 5 24.66 -14.54 -25.51
N VAL A 6 25.87 -14.01 -25.71
CA VAL A 6 26.54 -13.17 -24.72
C VAL A 6 25.76 -11.86 -24.67
N LEU A 7 24.89 -11.68 -23.68
CA LEU A 7 24.31 -10.38 -23.38
C LEU A 7 25.16 -9.68 -22.31
N CYS A 8 25.94 -8.75 -22.84
CA CYS A 8 26.77 -7.75 -22.19
C CYS A 8 26.11 -7.16 -20.93
N MET A 9 26.65 -7.48 -19.75
CA MET A 9 26.43 -6.76 -18.50
C MET A 9 27.08 -5.37 -18.59
N LYS A 10 26.43 -4.43 -19.30
CA LYS A 10 26.75 -3.00 -19.16
C LYS A 10 26.14 -2.51 -17.86
N GLY A 11 27.01 -2.33 -16.87
CA GLY A 11 26.69 -1.76 -15.58
C GLY A 11 25.95 -0.43 -15.72
N LYS A 12 24.79 -0.33 -15.07
CA LYS A 12 24.15 0.95 -14.75
C LYS A 12 24.50 1.32 -13.31
N LYS A 13 25.70 1.86 -13.12
CA LYS A 13 25.98 2.73 -11.95
C LYS A 13 25.44 4.12 -12.31
N GLY A 14 24.30 4.52 -11.73
CA GLY A 14 23.79 5.88 -11.95
C GLY A 14 22.28 6.14 -11.73
N THR A 15 21.48 5.18 -11.26
CA THR A 15 20.03 5.40 -11.05
C THR A 15 19.52 4.74 -9.76
N GLU A 16 20.39 4.53 -8.78
CA GLU A 16 20.05 3.82 -7.53
C GLU A 16 19.83 4.79 -6.34
N VAL A 17 20.25 6.04 -6.46
CA VAL A 17 20.23 7.00 -5.33
C VAL A 17 18.91 7.79 -5.26
N THR A 18 18.29 8.10 -6.41
CA THR A 18 17.03 8.87 -6.47
C THR A 18 15.81 8.04 -6.05
N SER A 19 15.82 6.73 -6.32
CA SER A 19 14.73 5.79 -5.99
C SER A 19 14.69 5.35 -4.52
N VAL A 20 15.75 5.59 -3.75
CA VAL A 20 15.77 5.22 -2.32
C VAL A 20 15.37 6.41 -1.44
N GLN A 21 15.76 7.62 -1.83
CA GLN A 21 15.41 8.85 -1.09
C GLN A 21 13.92 9.19 -1.21
N ASN A 22 13.32 9.00 -2.39
CA ASN A 22 11.89 9.24 -2.60
C ASN A 22 11.02 8.24 -1.82
N GLU A 23 11.42 6.96 -1.71
CA GLU A 23 10.75 5.96 -0.89
C GLU A 23 10.76 6.37 0.58
N ALA A 24 11.90 6.78 1.14
CA ALA A 24 11.98 7.22 2.53
C ALA A 24 11.09 8.44 2.82
N LYS A 25 11.05 9.42 1.92
CA LYS A 25 10.20 10.61 2.02
C LYS A 25 8.72 10.25 2.01
N THR A 26 8.30 9.34 1.10
CA THR A 26 6.93 8.83 1.08
C THR A 26 6.59 8.05 2.35
N ASN A 27 7.53 7.24 2.86
CA ASN A 27 7.35 6.44 4.07
C ASN A 27 7.05 7.30 5.30
N ASN A 28 7.72 8.44 5.44
CA ASN A 28 7.52 9.34 6.56
C ASN A 28 6.17 10.05 6.49
N LYS A 29 5.71 10.46 5.29
CA LYS A 29 4.40 11.12 5.16
C LYS A 29 3.23 10.19 5.47
N PHE A 30 3.32 8.90 5.15
CA PHE A 30 2.33 7.90 5.55
C PHE A 30 2.33 7.58 7.06
N LYS A 31 3.22 8.16 7.87
CA LYS A 31 3.16 8.09 9.34
C LYS A 31 2.48 9.30 9.98
N ASP A 32 2.31 10.37 9.21
CA ASP A 32 1.69 11.60 9.65
C ASP A 32 0.15 11.42 9.71
N PRO A 33 -0.48 11.55 10.88
CA PRO A 33 -1.92 11.36 11.02
C PRO A 33 -2.73 12.39 10.22
N GLU A 34 -2.21 13.59 9.99
CA GLU A 34 -2.89 14.62 9.18
C GLU A 34 -3.02 14.20 7.72
N PHE A 35 -2.09 13.39 7.22
CA PHE A 35 -2.15 12.82 5.88
C PHE A 35 -2.86 11.46 5.87
N LEU A 36 -2.56 10.60 6.84
CA LEU A 36 -3.01 9.21 6.81
C LEU A 36 -4.53 9.10 7.03
N THR A 37 -5.12 9.98 7.85
CA THR A 37 -6.56 10.00 8.10
C THR A 37 -7.36 10.28 6.81
N PRO A 38 -7.16 11.43 6.12
CA PRO A 38 -7.90 11.71 4.88
C PRO A 38 -7.55 10.71 3.76
N PHE A 39 -6.33 10.17 3.74
CA PHE A 39 -5.97 9.10 2.82
C PHE A 39 -6.83 7.84 3.03
N ILE A 40 -6.99 7.39 4.28
CA ILE A 40 -7.79 6.20 4.63
C ILE A 40 -9.27 6.45 4.34
N GLU A 41 -9.78 7.64 4.66
CA GLU A 41 -11.17 8.01 4.38
C GLU A 41 -11.46 7.95 2.88
N LYS A 42 -10.62 8.61 2.07
CA LYS A 42 -10.76 8.56 0.61
C LYS A 42 -10.65 7.14 0.06
N TYR A 43 -9.70 6.37 0.58
CA TYR A 43 -9.51 4.99 0.18
C TYR A 43 -10.72 4.10 0.50
N ARG A 44 -11.41 4.37 1.62
CA ARG A 44 -12.61 3.63 2.04
C ARG A 44 -13.78 3.85 1.09
N GLU A 45 -13.94 5.06 0.53
CA GLU A 45 -14.96 5.38 -0.48
C GLU A 45 -14.78 4.59 -1.78
N MET A 46 -13.53 4.26 -2.14
CA MET A 46 -13.17 3.57 -3.38
C MET A 46 -13.37 2.05 -3.29
N ARG A 47 -14.64 1.62 -3.17
CA ARG A 47 -15.03 0.22 -2.93
C ARG A 47 -14.45 -0.78 -3.92
N ASN A 48 -14.39 -0.42 -5.20
CA ASN A 48 -13.80 -1.27 -6.26
C ASN A 48 -12.31 -1.59 -6.06
N LEU A 49 -11.61 -0.88 -5.17
CA LEU A 49 -10.24 -1.22 -4.83
C LEU A 49 -10.17 -2.42 -3.88
N TRP A 50 -11.06 -2.52 -2.89
CA TRP A 50 -10.94 -3.43 -1.75
C TRP A 50 -12.09 -4.44 -1.58
N GLU A 51 -13.25 -4.16 -2.15
CA GLU A 51 -14.40 -5.05 -2.10
C GLU A 51 -14.44 -5.94 -3.35
N VAL A 52 -14.54 -7.25 -3.13
CA VAL A 52 -14.50 -8.26 -4.21
C VAL A 52 -15.90 -8.53 -4.79
N THR A 53 -16.95 -8.21 -4.05
CA THR A 53 -18.36 -8.41 -4.43
C THR A 53 -18.77 -7.68 -5.73
N PRO A 54 -18.46 -6.38 -5.93
CA PRO A 54 -18.92 -5.65 -7.12
C PRO A 54 -18.17 -6.05 -8.40
N PRO A 55 -18.84 -6.12 -9.58
CA PRO A 55 -18.19 -6.42 -10.85
C PRO A 55 -17.04 -5.47 -11.20
N GLN A 56 -17.13 -4.21 -10.74
CA GLN A 56 -16.12 -3.18 -10.97
C GLN A 56 -14.74 -3.56 -10.39
N TYR A 57 -14.68 -4.49 -9.44
CA TYR A 57 -13.42 -5.03 -8.91
C TYR A 57 -12.59 -5.74 -9.99
N TYR A 58 -13.26 -6.49 -10.87
CA TYR A 58 -12.62 -7.33 -11.90
C TYR A 58 -12.28 -6.55 -13.17
N ILE A 59 -12.90 -5.38 -13.37
CA ILE A 59 -12.68 -4.53 -14.54
C ILE A 59 -11.39 -3.73 -14.34
N LYS A 60 -10.29 -4.24 -14.92
CA LYS A 60 -8.95 -3.61 -14.86
C LYS A 60 -8.92 -2.10 -15.16
N PRO A 61 -9.53 -1.59 -16.26
CA PRO A 61 -9.46 -0.16 -16.56
C PRO A 61 -10.19 0.70 -15.52
N VAL A 62 -11.33 0.23 -14.99
CA VAL A 62 -12.08 0.94 -13.94
C VAL A 62 -11.27 1.01 -12.65
N ARG A 63 -10.63 -0.10 -12.28
CA ARG A 63 -9.75 -0.18 -11.11
C ARG A 63 -8.55 0.76 -11.26
N LYS A 64 -7.93 0.79 -12.44
CA LYS A 64 -6.79 1.67 -12.74
C LYS A 64 -7.18 3.15 -12.66
N ALA A 65 -8.29 3.55 -13.28
CA ALA A 65 -8.79 4.93 -13.23
C ALA A 65 -9.06 5.39 -11.79
N THR A 66 -9.54 4.48 -10.93
CA THR A 66 -9.76 4.80 -9.51
C THR A 66 -8.45 4.98 -8.74
N LEU A 67 -7.44 4.15 -9.02
CA LEU A 67 -6.09 4.31 -8.46
C LEU A 67 -5.44 5.61 -8.92
N GLU A 68 -5.63 6.02 -10.17
CA GLU A 68 -5.15 7.30 -10.70
C GLU A 68 -5.81 8.49 -9.96
N GLY A 69 -7.11 8.41 -9.68
CA GLY A 69 -7.80 9.41 -8.85
C GLY A 69 -7.27 9.48 -7.42
N LEU A 70 -6.95 8.34 -6.81
CA LEU A 70 -6.30 8.29 -5.49
C LEU A 70 -4.87 8.83 -5.53
N LEU A 71 -4.14 8.55 -6.61
CA LEU A 71 -2.78 9.04 -6.81
C LEU A 71 -2.75 10.57 -6.91
N ALA A 72 -3.72 11.18 -7.58
CA ALA A 72 -3.83 12.64 -7.66
C ALA A 72 -3.90 13.29 -6.26
N LEU A 73 -4.65 12.70 -5.32
CA LEU A 73 -4.68 13.13 -3.92
C LEU A 73 -3.31 12.96 -3.26
N VAL A 74 -2.63 11.83 -3.46
CA VAL A 74 -1.30 11.63 -2.86
C VAL A 74 -0.29 12.62 -3.42
N GLN A 75 -0.40 12.95 -4.71
CA GLN A 75 0.49 13.88 -5.40
C GLN A 75 0.37 15.33 -4.90
N THR A 76 -0.78 15.73 -4.33
CA THR A 76 -0.87 17.06 -3.69
C THR A 76 0.04 17.19 -2.46
N PHE A 77 0.40 16.08 -1.83
CA PHE A 77 1.32 16.04 -0.69
C PHE A 77 2.73 15.56 -1.07
N ILE A 78 2.81 14.67 -2.05
CA ILE A 78 4.05 14.02 -2.49
C ILE A 78 4.08 14.02 -4.02
N PRO A 79 4.56 15.10 -4.67
CA PRO A 79 4.55 15.23 -6.12
C PRO A 79 5.27 14.10 -6.87
N GLU A 80 6.27 13.49 -6.22
CA GLU A 80 7.09 12.39 -6.76
C GLU A 80 6.40 11.02 -6.65
N ALA A 81 5.19 10.94 -6.09
CA ALA A 81 4.49 9.67 -5.92
C ALA A 81 4.08 9.05 -7.26
N THR A 82 4.40 7.76 -7.41
CA THR A 82 4.02 6.94 -8.56
C THR A 82 2.92 5.94 -8.19
N LEU A 83 2.21 5.41 -9.20
CA LEU A 83 1.22 4.34 -8.98
C LEU A 83 1.82 3.12 -8.27
N GLU A 84 3.06 2.74 -8.60
CA GLU A 84 3.74 1.61 -7.97
C GLU A 84 3.93 1.81 -6.46
N ILE A 85 4.39 2.99 -6.05
CA ILE A 85 4.55 3.33 -4.63
C ILE A 85 3.19 3.29 -3.93
N LEU A 86 2.15 3.84 -4.55
CA LEU A 86 0.80 3.85 -4.00
C LEU A 86 0.25 2.42 -3.81
N GLU A 87 0.36 1.56 -4.83
CA GLU A 87 -0.09 0.17 -4.75
C GLU A 87 0.65 -0.61 -3.67
N ARG A 88 1.98 -0.43 -3.58
CA ARG A 88 2.82 -1.02 -2.52
C ARG A 88 2.33 -0.57 -1.15
N LYS A 89 2.02 0.72 -0.98
CA LYS A 89 1.52 1.28 0.28
C LYS A 89 0.16 0.72 0.68
N ILE A 90 -0.78 0.66 -0.26
CA ILE A 90 -2.08 0.04 -0.04
C ILE A 90 -1.91 -1.43 0.38
N GLY A 91 -1.01 -2.17 -0.27
CA GLY A 91 -0.69 -3.55 0.08
C GLY A 91 -0.17 -3.70 1.52
N ILE A 92 0.75 -2.84 1.93
CA ILE A 92 1.30 -2.81 3.29
C ILE A 92 0.17 -2.53 4.31
N LEU A 93 -0.65 -1.49 4.08
CA LEU A 93 -1.75 -1.11 4.97
C LEU A 93 -2.75 -2.27 5.14
N ARG A 94 -3.16 -2.92 4.05
CA ARG A 94 -4.05 -4.08 4.09
C ARG A 94 -3.47 -5.23 4.89
N ASN A 95 -2.19 -5.54 4.67
CA ASN A 95 -1.54 -6.65 5.36
C ASN A 95 -1.40 -6.37 6.85
N MET A 96 -1.04 -5.13 7.22
CA MET A 96 -0.98 -4.67 8.60
C MET A 96 -2.34 -4.76 9.28
N TYR A 97 -3.40 -4.24 8.65
CA TYR A 97 -4.76 -4.33 9.16
C TYR A 97 -5.18 -5.79 9.36
N ARG A 98 -5.00 -6.64 8.35
CA ARG A 98 -5.35 -8.07 8.41
C ARG A 98 -4.62 -8.79 9.54
N ARG A 99 -3.33 -8.52 9.76
CA ARG A 99 -2.54 -9.10 10.86
C ARG A 99 -3.06 -8.65 12.23
N LYS A 100 -3.27 -7.35 12.42
CA LYS A 100 -3.81 -6.81 13.67
C LYS A 100 -5.22 -7.33 13.95
N HIS A 101 -6.08 -7.34 12.95
CA HIS A 101 -7.45 -7.87 13.04
C HIS A 101 -7.45 -9.37 13.39
N LYS A 102 -6.61 -10.18 12.73
CA LYS A 102 -6.45 -11.60 13.04
C LYS A 102 -5.99 -11.81 14.48
N LYS A 103 -5.02 -11.02 14.97
CA LYS A 103 -4.55 -11.12 16.36
C LYS A 103 -5.68 -10.83 17.36
N LYS A 104 -6.47 -9.78 17.12
CA LYS A 104 -7.66 -9.46 17.93
C LYS A 104 -8.70 -10.59 17.89
N GLN A 105 -8.99 -11.12 16.69
CA GLN A 105 -9.94 -12.23 16.55
C GLN A 105 -9.44 -13.50 17.26
N THR A 106 -8.15 -13.79 17.18
CA THR A 106 -7.54 -14.93 17.88
C THR A 106 -7.58 -14.74 19.39
N SER A 107 -7.28 -13.54 19.94
CA SER A 107 -7.39 -13.32 21.39
C SER A 107 -8.83 -13.48 21.88
N LEU A 108 -9.83 -13.00 21.12
CA LEU A 108 -11.24 -13.18 21.44
C LEU A 108 -11.65 -14.67 21.40
N ARG A 109 -11.16 -15.43 20.40
CA ARG A 109 -11.51 -16.85 20.23
C ARG A 109 -10.86 -17.76 21.28
N LEU A 110 -9.68 -17.41 21.78
CA LEU A 110 -8.93 -18.22 22.75
C LEU A 110 -9.43 -18.06 24.19
N GLY A 111 -10.55 -17.36 24.44
CA GLY A 111 -11.11 -17.23 25.78
C GLY A 111 -10.16 -16.53 26.75
N ALA A 112 -9.38 -15.57 26.24
CA ALA A 112 -8.58 -14.68 27.07
C ALA A 112 -9.48 -14.09 28.17
N SER A 113 -9.02 -14.12 29.43
CA SER A 113 -9.64 -13.36 30.52
C SER A 113 -9.84 -11.90 30.08
N ALA A 114 -10.78 -11.16 30.67
CA ALA A 114 -11.06 -9.77 30.26
C ALA A 114 -9.79 -8.88 30.25
N ASP A 115 -8.78 -9.22 31.04
CA ASP A 115 -7.46 -8.56 31.10
C ASP A 115 -6.45 -8.98 30.01
N ASP A 116 -6.69 -10.09 29.27
CA ASP A 116 -5.79 -10.64 28.24
C ASP A 116 -6.22 -10.34 26.79
N VAL A 117 -7.31 -9.58 26.61
CA VAL A 117 -7.77 -9.20 25.26
C VAL A 117 -6.74 -8.29 24.62
N TYR A 118 -6.22 -8.68 23.45
CA TYR A 118 -5.26 -7.86 22.71
C TYR A 118 -5.86 -6.49 22.38
N VAL A 119 -5.44 -5.46 23.12
CA VAL A 119 -5.70 -4.06 22.80
C VAL A 119 -4.69 -3.64 21.74
N PRO A 120 -5.14 -3.32 20.52
CA PRO A 120 -4.23 -2.80 19.52
C PRO A 120 -3.72 -1.43 20.00
N ARG A 121 -2.41 -1.30 20.24
CA ARG A 121 -1.77 0.01 20.19
C ARG A 121 -1.90 0.49 18.74
N LEU A 122 -2.86 1.37 18.50
CA LEU A 122 -2.88 2.20 17.31
C LEU A 122 -1.82 3.30 17.45
N TRP A 123 -1.35 3.75 16.31
CA TRP A 123 -0.29 4.73 16.09
C TRP A 123 -0.83 6.13 16.39
#